data_AF-A0A9D8SUD8-F1
#
_entry.id   AF-A0A9D8SUD8-F1
#
_cell.length_a   1.000
_cell.length_b   1.000
_cell.length_c   1.000
_cell.angle_alpha   90.00
_cell.angle_beta   90.00
_cell.angle_gamma   90.00
#
_symmetry.space_group_name_H-M   'P 1'
#
loop_
_entity.id
_entity.type
_entity.pdbx_description
1 polymer ?
#
loop_
_entity_poly.entity_id
_entity_poly.type
_entity_poly.pdbx_seq_one_letter_code
_entity_poly.pdbx_strand_id
1 'polypeptide(L)'
;MAVTVDVTDAKELTLAVNNDKDSRRFLASFFKPLDHQTRDIMIDFVEGSQTLAPFVRDGDSATVSHRVGYKSRFVHAYGIELKRPTHAFDCLKRLPGEQPIYSGKAVSPSVRAAELAGRDLKDLKNRVYRTVEKIISDGFFGGKFDITDKDGKKIDSVDLGRSSTHVLTKEWGASYDGISTDLDDMATLINEDSGLTATDVILGKTAHAKILKNTKFMKDLDTKNLDGVRAAMNFKMEGIGARLVGVIGGLRVWRYDEVFKNAAGNKVSIIPANGVLMLSDEMQATLHRGIVGDNDIGWFEGEFAADTWYEKDPSVQWLRLRSAPLPICEQIDATCVATIA
;
A
#
# COMPACT_ATOMS: atom_id res chain seq x y z
N MET A 1 -20.15 -24.20 7.28
CA MET A 1 -21.13 -23.49 8.12
C MET A 1 -20.97 -22.01 7.84
N ALA A 2 -22.02 -21.31 7.43
CA ALA A 2 -21.98 -19.85 7.40
C ALA A 2 -21.95 -19.40 8.86
N VAL A 3 -20.85 -18.76 9.28
CA VAL A 3 -20.75 -18.15 10.60
C VAL A 3 -21.78 -17.00 10.61
N THR A 4 -22.84 -17.15 11.38
CA THR A 4 -23.74 -16.04 11.72
C THR A 4 -22.96 -15.10 12.62
N VAL A 5 -22.41 -14.03 12.04
CA VAL A 5 -21.73 -12.96 12.78
C VAL A 5 -22.80 -12.14 13.50
N ASP A 6 -22.71 -12.03 14.83
CA ASP A 6 -23.51 -11.07 15.58
C ASP A 6 -23.00 -9.65 15.27
N VAL A 7 -23.86 -8.86 14.64
CA VAL A 7 -23.53 -7.50 14.21
C VAL A 7 -23.46 -6.55 15.42
N THR A 8 -23.84 -6.99 16.61
CA THR A 8 -23.82 -6.17 17.83
C THR A 8 -22.58 -6.38 18.70
N ASP A 9 -21.85 -7.49 18.55
CA ASP A 9 -20.60 -7.73 19.27
C ASP A 9 -19.39 -7.18 18.48
N ALA A 10 -18.69 -6.22 19.07
CA ALA A 10 -17.49 -5.62 18.51
C ALA A 10 -16.37 -6.64 18.24
N LYS A 11 -16.25 -7.71 19.03
CA LYS A 11 -15.21 -8.72 18.84
C LYS A 11 -15.48 -9.58 17.60
N GLU A 12 -16.71 -10.03 17.42
CA GLU A 12 -17.12 -10.79 16.23
C GLU A 12 -17.07 -9.93 14.98
N LEU A 13 -17.50 -8.67 15.06
CA LEU A 13 -17.36 -7.70 13.97
C LEU A 13 -15.90 -7.49 13.57
N THR A 14 -15.02 -7.30 14.55
CA THR A 14 -13.58 -7.10 14.31
C THR A 14 -12.96 -8.32 13.63
N LEU A 15 -13.28 -9.53 14.11
CA LEU A 15 -12.86 -10.77 13.49
C LEU A 15 -13.38 -10.90 12.04
N ALA A 16 -14.65 -10.56 11.81
CA ALA A 16 -15.28 -10.62 10.50
C ALA A 16 -14.63 -9.67 9.48
N VAL A 17 -14.32 -8.43 9.91
CA VAL A 17 -13.66 -7.44 9.06
C VAL A 17 -12.23 -7.86 8.70
N ASN A 18 -11.49 -8.41 9.65
CA ASN A 18 -10.11 -8.87 9.43
C ASN A 18 -10.06 -10.12 8.54
N ASN A 19 -11.09 -10.98 8.58
CA ASN A 19 -11.18 -12.18 7.73
C ASN A 19 -11.79 -11.93 6.34
N ASP A 20 -12.49 -10.80 6.11
CA ASP A 20 -13.03 -10.47 4.79
C ASP A 20 -11.90 -10.31 3.76
N LYS A 21 -12.12 -10.82 2.55
CA LYS A 21 -11.13 -10.75 1.47
C LYS A 21 -10.72 -9.30 1.23
N ASP A 22 -9.43 -9.04 1.37
CA ASP A 22 -8.85 -7.72 1.20
C ASP A 22 -9.10 -7.19 -0.21
N SER A 23 -9.28 -5.87 -0.30
CA SER A 23 -9.41 -5.19 -1.58
C SER A 23 -8.05 -5.02 -2.26
N ARG A 24 -8.07 -4.40 -3.43
CA ARG A 24 -6.89 -4.07 -4.23
C ARG A 24 -5.89 -3.29 -3.37
N ARG A 25 -4.71 -3.86 -3.19
CA ARG A 25 -3.54 -3.26 -2.54
C ARG A 25 -2.30 -3.74 -3.29
N PHE A 26 -1.63 -2.85 -3.99
CA PHE A 26 -0.45 -3.20 -4.79
C PHE A 26 0.80 -2.71 -4.10
N LEU A 27 0.88 -1.41 -3.78
CA LEU A 27 2.06 -0.86 -3.12
C LEU A 27 2.20 -1.42 -1.71
N ALA A 28 1.09 -1.61 -0.99
CA ALA A 28 1.13 -2.21 0.35
C ALA A 28 1.51 -3.69 0.34
N SER A 29 1.44 -4.40 -0.80
CA SER A 29 1.86 -5.80 -0.88
C SER A 29 3.37 -6.01 -0.74
N PHE A 30 4.17 -4.96 -0.98
CA PHE A 30 5.61 -4.97 -0.76
C PHE A 30 6.00 -4.75 0.71
N PHE A 31 5.04 -4.42 1.59
CA PHE A 31 5.28 -4.17 3.00
C PHE A 31 4.90 -5.39 3.84
N LYS A 32 5.78 -5.79 4.75
CA LYS A 32 5.51 -6.86 5.71
C LYS A 32 4.70 -6.32 6.88
N PRO A 33 3.54 -6.91 7.23
CA PRO A 33 2.75 -6.42 8.36
C PRO A 33 3.44 -6.73 9.69
N LEU A 34 3.45 -5.76 10.61
CA LEU A 34 3.91 -5.94 11.99
C LEU A 34 2.97 -5.22 12.95
N ASP A 35 2.36 -5.97 13.85
CA ASP A 35 1.42 -5.45 14.84
C ASP A 35 2.15 -5.01 16.13
N HIS A 36 1.73 -3.89 16.71
CA HIS A 36 2.31 -3.28 17.90
C HIS A 36 1.27 -3.06 19.00
N GLN A 37 1.69 -3.21 20.25
CA GLN A 37 0.87 -2.92 21.43
C GLN A 37 0.83 -1.44 21.82
N THR A 38 1.63 -0.60 21.16
CA THR A 38 1.73 0.84 21.41
C THR A 38 1.44 1.64 20.14
N ARG A 39 1.14 2.94 20.30
CA ARG A 39 1.05 3.87 19.16
C ARG A 39 2.37 4.54 18.83
N ASP A 40 3.22 4.77 19.84
CA ASP A 40 4.58 5.21 19.61
C ASP A 40 5.44 3.99 19.28
N ILE A 41 6.00 4.00 18.08
CA ILE A 41 6.77 2.89 17.54
C ILE A 41 8.19 3.40 17.33
N MET A 42 9.16 2.67 17.89
CA MET A 42 10.57 2.94 17.64
C MET A 42 10.97 2.20 16.38
N ILE A 43 11.44 2.94 15.37
CA ILE A 43 11.99 2.39 14.15
C ILE A 43 13.49 2.63 14.12
N ASP A 44 14.22 1.58 13.77
CA ASP A 44 15.66 1.61 13.59
C ASP A 44 15.99 1.65 12.10
N PHE A 45 16.67 2.71 11.68
CA PHE A 45 17.25 2.81 10.34
C PHE A 45 18.69 2.29 10.40
N VAL A 46 18.93 1.19 9.69
CA VAL A 46 20.25 0.57 9.58
C VAL A 46 20.77 0.81 8.18
N GLU A 47 21.88 1.55 8.08
CA GLU A 47 22.60 1.73 6.83
C GLU A 47 23.46 0.47 6.59
N GLY A 48 23.36 -0.14 5.41
CA GLY A 48 24.15 -1.33 5.06
C GLY A 48 25.61 -0.95 4.77
N SER A 49 26.58 -1.70 5.33
CA SER A 49 27.99 -1.54 4.94
C SER A 49 28.40 -2.60 3.92
N GLN A 50 28.74 -2.17 2.70
CA GLN A 50 29.32 -3.04 1.66
C GLN A 50 30.86 -3.07 1.72
N THR A 51 31.46 -3.07 2.91
CA THR A 51 32.91 -3.03 3.06
C THR A 51 33.53 -4.41 2.82
N LEU A 52 34.48 -4.48 1.88
CA LEU A 52 35.26 -5.69 1.64
C LEU A 52 36.23 -5.96 2.81
N ALA A 53 36.40 -7.24 3.16
CA ALA A 53 37.40 -7.65 4.13
C ALA A 53 38.80 -7.60 3.50
N PRO A 54 39.80 -6.99 4.18
CA PRO A 54 41.18 -7.03 3.71
C PRO A 54 41.78 -8.43 3.93
N PHE A 55 42.61 -8.89 2.98
CA PHE A 55 43.45 -10.06 3.21
C PHE A 55 44.59 -9.71 4.17
N VAL A 56 44.83 -10.57 5.16
CA VAL A 56 45.94 -10.45 6.11
C VAL A 56 46.94 -11.57 5.84
N ARG A 57 48.23 -11.28 5.95
CA ARG A 57 49.31 -12.27 5.75
C ARG A 57 49.31 -13.28 6.90
N ASP A 58 49.65 -14.53 6.61
CA ASP A 58 49.82 -15.56 7.64
C ASP A 58 50.86 -15.11 8.69
N GLY A 59 50.42 -14.92 9.93
CA GLY A 59 51.24 -14.48 11.06
C GLY A 59 51.04 -13.02 11.51
N ASP A 60 50.37 -12.18 10.71
CA ASP A 60 50.04 -10.80 11.10
C ASP A 60 48.73 -10.73 11.91
N SER A 61 48.58 -9.68 12.73
CA SER A 61 47.34 -9.45 13.50
C SER A 61 46.18 -9.04 12.58
N ALA A 62 44.99 -9.56 12.86
CA ALA A 62 43.77 -9.23 12.12
C ALA A 62 43.44 -7.73 12.14
N THR A 63 42.91 -7.21 11.03
CA THR A 63 42.45 -5.82 10.93
C THR A 63 41.19 -5.61 11.77
N VAL A 64 41.15 -4.52 12.55
CA VAL A 64 39.98 -4.17 13.37
C VAL A 64 38.84 -3.69 12.46
N SER A 65 37.71 -4.38 12.50
CA SER A 65 36.47 -3.91 11.87
C SER A 65 35.67 -3.05 12.85
N HIS A 66 35.20 -1.90 12.36
CA HIS A 66 34.28 -1.04 13.12
C HIS A 66 32.83 -1.48 12.89
N ARG A 67 31.99 -1.37 13.93
CA ARG A 67 30.56 -1.65 13.82
C ARG A 67 29.86 -0.50 13.11
N VAL A 68 28.93 -0.82 12.22
CA VAL A 68 28.03 0.16 11.63
C VAL A 68 27.03 0.62 12.70
N GLY A 69 26.79 1.93 12.77
CA GLY A 69 25.77 2.49 13.66
C GLY A 69 24.35 2.33 13.08
N TYR A 70 23.35 2.62 13.91
CA TYR A 70 21.95 2.70 13.49
C TYR A 70 21.33 3.99 14.06
N LYS A 71 20.27 4.49 13.44
CA LYS A 71 19.52 5.66 13.91
C LYS A 71 18.13 5.21 14.32
N SER A 72 17.80 5.34 15.60
CA SER A 72 16.43 5.09 16.10
C SER A 72 15.60 6.37 16.04
N ARG A 73 14.36 6.27 15.59
CA ARG A 73 13.37 7.36 15.65
C ARG A 73 12.06 6.82 16.21
N PHE A 74 11.46 7.59 17.12
CA PHE A 74 10.07 7.35 17.52
C PHE A 74 9.14 8.00 16.51
N VAL A 75 8.21 7.21 15.97
CA VAL A 75 7.17 7.68 15.06
C VAL A 75 5.82 7.26 15.62
N HIS A 76 4.88 8.20 15.64
CA HIS A 76 3.53 7.96 16.15
C HIS A 76 2.63 7.40 15.05
N ALA A 77 2.02 6.23 15.29
CA ALA A 77 1.00 5.65 14.42
C ALA A 77 -0.37 6.32 14.71
N TYR A 78 -0.74 7.28 13.86
CA TYR A 78 -2.02 7.97 13.98
C TYR A 78 -3.19 7.08 13.53
N GLY A 79 -4.30 7.14 14.27
CA GLY A 79 -5.51 6.40 13.97
C GLY A 79 -6.34 7.03 12.84
N ILE A 80 -6.70 6.22 11.85
CA ILE A 80 -7.73 6.50 10.86
C ILE A 80 -9.05 5.94 11.39
N GLU A 81 -9.98 6.82 11.73
CA GLU A 81 -11.32 6.44 12.21
C GLU A 81 -12.41 6.91 11.25
N LEU A 82 -13.31 6.01 10.87
CA LEU A 82 -14.46 6.32 10.03
C LEU A 82 -15.72 5.76 10.66
N LYS A 83 -16.79 6.57 10.71
CA LYS A 83 -18.11 6.13 11.16
C LYS A 83 -19.17 6.38 10.10
N ARG A 84 -20.18 5.50 10.04
CA ARG A 84 -21.35 5.62 9.18
C ARG A 84 -22.62 5.47 10.00
N PRO A 85 -23.61 6.35 9.83
CA PRO A 85 -24.93 6.15 10.41
C PRO A 85 -25.74 5.19 9.53
N THR A 86 -26.44 4.27 10.17
CA THR A 86 -27.46 3.42 9.56
C THR A 86 -28.81 3.79 10.16
N HIS A 87 -29.71 4.32 9.34
CA HIS A 87 -31.07 4.65 9.78
C HIS A 87 -32.01 3.44 9.64
N ALA A 88 -33.03 3.36 10.48
CA ALA A 88 -34.03 2.29 10.39
C ALA A 88 -34.73 2.22 9.01
N PHE A 89 -34.92 3.36 8.35
CA PHE A 89 -35.52 3.42 7.02
C PHE A 89 -34.61 2.87 5.91
N ASP A 90 -33.30 2.86 6.09
CA ASP A 90 -32.38 2.27 5.11
C ASP A 90 -32.50 0.75 5.09
N CYS A 91 -32.81 0.12 6.23
CA CYS A 91 -33.06 -1.32 6.34
C CYS A 91 -34.39 -1.77 5.70
N LEU A 92 -35.30 -0.83 5.41
CA LEU A 92 -36.55 -1.11 4.68
C LEU A 92 -36.35 -1.10 3.17
N LYS A 93 -35.27 -0.46 2.67
CA LYS A 93 -34.98 -0.42 1.24
C LYS A 93 -34.49 -1.78 0.77
N ARG A 94 -34.93 -2.16 -0.42
CA ARG A 94 -34.52 -3.39 -1.09
C ARG A 94 -33.02 -3.35 -1.40
N LEU A 95 -32.32 -4.46 -1.14
CA LEU A 95 -30.92 -4.59 -1.53
C LEU A 95 -30.81 -5.02 -3.01
N PRO A 96 -29.77 -4.55 -3.73
CA PRO A 96 -29.43 -5.06 -5.06
C PRO A 96 -29.37 -6.59 -5.08
N GLY A 97 -30.15 -7.24 -5.96
CA GLY A 97 -30.23 -8.70 -6.11
C GLY A 97 -31.47 -9.36 -5.50
N GLU A 98 -32.24 -8.66 -4.66
CA GLU A 98 -33.50 -9.21 -4.12
C GLU A 98 -34.59 -9.27 -5.21
N GLN A 99 -35.24 -10.42 -5.38
CA GLN A 99 -36.32 -10.57 -6.36
C GLN A 99 -37.57 -9.79 -5.94
N PRO A 100 -38.15 -8.94 -6.80
CA PRO A 100 -39.19 -7.99 -6.38
C PRO A 100 -40.61 -8.57 -6.32
N ILE A 101 -40.92 -9.70 -6.95
CA ILE A 101 -42.33 -10.04 -7.29
C ILE A 101 -42.76 -11.49 -6.96
N TYR A 102 -41.89 -12.50 -6.85
CA TYR A 102 -42.32 -13.87 -6.55
C TYR A 102 -41.28 -14.66 -5.74
N SER A 103 -41.36 -14.62 -4.42
CA SER A 103 -41.15 -15.81 -3.58
C SER A 103 -41.58 -15.49 -2.16
N GLY A 104 -42.25 -16.42 -1.48
CA GLY A 104 -42.65 -16.33 -0.07
C GLY A 104 -41.48 -16.31 0.93
N LYS A 105 -40.32 -15.78 0.54
CA LYS A 105 -39.15 -15.51 1.40
C LYS A 105 -38.93 -14.01 1.44
N ALA A 106 -39.83 -13.30 2.10
CA ALA A 106 -39.58 -11.91 2.47
C ALA A 106 -38.34 -11.90 3.38
N VAL A 107 -37.22 -11.36 2.89
CA VAL A 107 -36.03 -11.14 3.72
C VAL A 107 -36.44 -10.17 4.82
N SER A 108 -36.24 -10.57 6.08
CA SER A 108 -36.63 -9.73 7.21
C SER A 108 -35.76 -8.45 7.24
N PRO A 109 -36.30 -7.32 7.74
CA PRO A 109 -35.50 -6.10 7.91
C PRO A 109 -34.23 -6.31 8.74
N SER A 110 -34.24 -7.26 9.68
CA SER A 110 -33.06 -7.65 10.47
C SER A 110 -31.95 -8.28 9.63
N VAL A 111 -32.28 -9.15 8.67
CA VAL A 111 -31.29 -9.75 7.77
C VAL A 111 -30.73 -8.70 6.81
N ARG A 112 -31.56 -7.77 6.33
CA ARG A 112 -31.10 -6.64 5.51
C ARG A 112 -30.16 -5.70 6.26
N ALA A 113 -30.45 -5.42 7.52
CA ALA A 113 -29.60 -4.58 8.37
C ALA A 113 -28.20 -5.19 8.52
N ALA A 114 -28.12 -6.51 8.74
CA ALA A 114 -26.84 -7.21 8.83
C ALA A 114 -26.05 -7.19 7.51
N GLU A 115 -26.71 -7.42 6.37
CA GLU A 115 -26.06 -7.36 5.07
C GLU A 115 -25.61 -5.94 4.71
N LEU A 116 -26.40 -4.93 5.06
CA LEU A 116 -26.03 -3.52 4.89
C LEU A 116 -24.80 -3.17 5.73
N ALA A 117 -24.77 -3.57 7.00
CA ALA A 117 -23.62 -3.37 7.88
C ALA A 117 -22.34 -4.04 7.32
N GLY A 118 -22.44 -5.26 6.80
CA GLY A 118 -21.31 -5.93 6.14
C GLY A 118 -20.79 -5.19 4.90
N ARG A 119 -21.71 -4.67 4.06
CA ARG A 119 -21.35 -3.86 2.87
C ARG A 119 -20.71 -2.53 3.28
N ASP A 120 -21.24 -1.90 4.33
CA ASP A 120 -20.72 -0.64 4.85
C ASP A 120 -19.32 -0.83 5.45
N LEU A 121 -19.11 -1.87 6.26
CA LEU A 121 -17.80 -2.24 6.77
C LEU A 121 -16.78 -2.48 5.65
N LYS A 122 -17.19 -3.18 4.59
CA LYS A 122 -16.35 -3.41 3.41
C LYS A 122 -15.98 -2.10 2.71
N ASP A 123 -16.93 -1.16 2.55
CA ASP A 123 -16.62 0.16 1.98
C ASP A 123 -15.68 0.97 2.88
N LEU A 124 -15.89 0.96 4.20
CA LEU A 124 -15.01 1.62 5.16
C LEU A 124 -13.59 1.05 5.11
N LYS A 125 -13.45 -0.28 5.10
CA LYS A 125 -12.17 -1.00 4.94
C LYS A 125 -11.45 -0.57 3.66
N ASN A 126 -12.17 -0.54 2.53
CA ASN A 126 -11.62 -0.11 1.24
C ASN A 126 -11.17 1.36 1.22
N ARG A 127 -11.77 2.24 2.03
CA ARG A 127 -11.33 3.64 2.14
C ARG A 127 -10.01 3.73 2.89
N VAL A 128 -9.86 3.01 3.99
CA VAL A 128 -8.61 2.95 4.74
C VAL A 128 -7.48 2.43 3.86
N TYR A 129 -7.70 1.36 3.10
CA TYR A 129 -6.68 0.84 2.19
C TYR A 129 -6.22 1.84 1.14
N ARG A 130 -7.15 2.60 0.55
CA ARG A 130 -6.78 3.64 -0.43
C ARG A 130 -5.96 4.75 0.21
N THR A 131 -6.25 5.09 1.46
CA THR A 131 -5.44 6.05 2.21
C THR A 131 -4.03 5.50 2.45
N VAL A 132 -3.89 4.23 2.85
CA VAL A 132 -2.59 3.58 3.05
C VAL A 132 -1.78 3.55 1.75
N GLU A 133 -2.39 3.12 0.63
CA GLU A 133 -1.73 3.12 -0.68
C GLU A 133 -1.29 4.53 -1.11
N LYS A 134 -2.09 5.56 -0.80
CA LYS A 134 -1.73 6.95 -1.09
C LYS A 134 -0.55 7.42 -0.24
N ILE A 135 -0.52 7.09 1.05
CA ILE A 135 0.60 7.41 1.95
C ILE A 135 1.88 6.74 1.46
N ILE A 136 1.80 5.47 1.06
CA ILE A 136 2.95 4.73 0.51
C ILE A 136 3.46 5.40 -0.77
N SER A 137 2.56 5.77 -1.69
CA SER A 137 2.91 6.50 -2.91
C SER A 137 3.60 7.83 -2.59
N ASP A 138 3.06 8.61 -1.64
CA ASP A 138 3.68 9.88 -1.23
C ASP A 138 5.06 9.67 -0.59
N GLY A 139 5.20 8.63 0.24
CA GLY A 139 6.49 8.23 0.83
C GLY A 139 7.52 7.88 -0.23
N PHE A 140 7.15 7.10 -1.25
CA PHE A 140 8.07 6.76 -2.34
C PHE A 140 8.38 7.96 -3.24
N PHE A 141 7.39 8.66 -3.80
CA PHE A 141 7.64 9.75 -4.74
C PHE A 141 8.23 11.00 -4.09
N GLY A 142 7.83 11.31 -2.86
CA GLY A 142 8.24 12.50 -2.13
C GLY A 142 9.40 12.28 -1.15
N GLY A 143 9.75 11.03 -0.82
CA GLY A 143 10.70 10.69 0.25
C GLY A 143 10.15 10.94 1.67
N LYS A 144 8.93 11.48 1.77
CA LYS A 144 8.24 11.82 3.01
C LYS A 144 6.74 11.78 2.77
N PHE A 145 5.98 11.52 3.83
CA PHE A 145 4.52 11.64 3.77
C PHE A 145 4.00 12.50 4.92
N ASP A 146 2.95 13.25 4.62
CA ASP A 146 2.29 14.13 5.57
C ASP A 146 1.05 13.44 6.15
N ILE A 147 0.91 13.49 7.48
CA ILE A 147 -0.28 13.00 8.18
C ILE A 147 -1.22 14.17 8.39
N THR A 148 -2.43 14.06 7.84
CA THR A 148 -3.44 15.13 7.87
C THR A 148 -4.64 14.74 8.71
N ASP A 149 -5.20 15.72 9.43
CA ASP A 149 -6.42 15.57 10.22
C ASP A 149 -7.67 15.56 9.31
N LYS A 150 -8.83 15.26 9.90
CA LYS A 150 -10.16 15.33 9.30
C LYS A 150 -10.45 16.68 8.61
N ASP A 151 -9.89 17.77 9.13
CA ASP A 151 -10.06 19.13 8.62
C ASP A 151 -9.00 19.49 7.56
N GLY A 152 -8.16 18.54 7.15
CA GLY A 152 -7.09 18.72 6.16
C GLY A 152 -5.85 19.42 6.70
N LYS A 153 -5.78 19.66 8.01
CA LYS A 153 -4.61 20.29 8.66
C LYS A 153 -3.51 19.24 8.84
N LYS A 154 -2.28 19.57 8.47
CA LYS A 154 -1.11 18.73 8.73
C LYS A 154 -0.88 18.61 10.25
N ILE A 155 -0.87 17.38 10.75
CA ILE A 155 -0.59 17.03 12.14
C ILE A 155 0.91 16.77 12.29
N ASP A 156 1.45 15.95 11.41
CA ASP A 156 2.84 15.50 11.46
C ASP A 156 3.37 15.18 10.05
N SER A 157 4.68 15.00 9.91
CA SER A 157 5.31 14.43 8.72
C SER A 157 6.41 13.47 9.06
N VAL A 158 6.39 12.33 8.38
CA VAL A 158 7.41 11.30 8.51
C VAL A 158 8.33 11.41 7.30
N ASP A 159 9.60 11.71 7.57
CA ASP A 159 10.66 11.75 6.58
C ASP A 159 11.42 10.41 6.58
N LEU A 160 11.43 9.74 5.42
CA LEU A 160 12.11 8.46 5.23
C LEU A 160 13.62 8.64 4.95
N GLY A 161 14.09 9.88 4.74
CA GLY A 161 15.50 10.17 4.56
C GLY A 161 16.03 9.87 3.16
N ARG A 162 15.18 9.92 2.13
CA ARG A 162 15.56 9.62 0.75
C ARG A 162 16.67 10.56 0.24
N SER A 163 17.71 9.98 -0.35
CA SER A 163 18.75 10.74 -1.04
C SER A 163 18.21 11.41 -2.32
N SER A 164 18.66 12.63 -2.61
CA SER A 164 18.31 13.34 -3.85
C SER A 164 18.83 12.65 -5.11
N THR A 165 19.82 11.74 -4.99
CA THR A 165 20.33 10.95 -6.13
C THR A 165 19.29 9.97 -6.67
N HIS A 166 18.38 9.48 -5.81
CA HIS A 166 17.29 8.55 -6.16
C HIS A 166 16.02 9.25 -6.68
N VAL A 167 16.09 10.55 -6.95
CA VAL A 167 15.00 11.35 -7.53
C VAL A 167 15.45 11.91 -8.87
N LEU A 168 15.07 11.22 -9.95
CA LEU A 168 15.53 11.50 -11.30
C LEU A 168 14.47 12.20 -12.13
N THR A 169 14.93 12.91 -13.16
CA THR A 169 14.08 13.41 -14.24
C THR A 169 14.58 12.84 -15.56
N LYS A 170 13.70 12.24 -16.35
CA LYS A 170 14.03 11.58 -17.62
C LYS A 170 13.09 12.06 -18.73
N GLU A 171 13.57 12.04 -19.97
CA GLU A 171 12.83 12.53 -21.15
C GLU A 171 12.52 11.34 -22.07
N TRP A 172 11.39 10.66 -21.82
CA TRP A 172 11.00 9.50 -22.63
C TRP A 172 10.09 9.93 -23.78
N GLY A 173 10.71 10.23 -24.93
CA GLY A 173 10.02 10.50 -26.18
C GLY A 173 9.79 9.25 -27.04
N ALA A 174 8.96 9.39 -28.09
CA ALA A 174 8.73 8.31 -29.07
C ALA A 174 10.01 7.89 -29.83
N SER A 175 10.97 8.82 -29.96
CA SER A 175 12.24 8.64 -30.65
C SER A 175 13.42 8.40 -29.69
N TYR A 176 13.17 8.32 -28.37
CA TYR A 176 14.24 8.21 -27.39
C TYR A 176 14.71 6.77 -27.27
N ASP A 177 15.96 6.51 -27.61
CA ASP A 177 16.50 5.14 -27.70
C ASP A 177 17.06 4.62 -26.37
N GLY A 178 17.21 5.49 -25.36
CA GLY A 178 17.88 5.19 -24.09
C GLY A 178 16.98 4.72 -22.95
N ILE A 179 15.73 4.31 -23.20
CA ILE A 179 14.83 3.89 -22.11
C ILE A 179 15.39 2.66 -21.37
N SER A 180 15.90 1.66 -22.11
CA SER A 180 16.48 0.47 -21.49
C SER A 180 17.72 0.79 -20.67
N THR A 181 18.59 1.68 -21.17
CA THR A 181 19.77 2.13 -20.44
C THR A 181 19.40 2.95 -19.20
N ASP A 182 18.37 3.80 -19.28
CA ASP A 182 17.87 4.53 -18.11
C ASP A 182 17.36 3.58 -17.02
N LEU A 183 16.70 2.49 -17.39
CA LEU A 183 16.24 1.48 -16.43
C LEU A 183 17.43 0.74 -15.79
N ASP A 184 18.45 0.39 -16.59
CA ASP A 184 19.66 -0.26 -16.08
C ASP A 184 20.47 0.67 -15.17
N ASP A 185 20.57 1.96 -15.50
CA ASP A 185 21.22 2.98 -14.66
C ASP A 185 20.51 3.14 -13.31
N MET A 186 19.17 3.17 -13.31
CA MET A 186 18.40 3.20 -12.06
C MET A 186 18.58 1.93 -11.23
N ALA A 187 18.62 0.77 -11.88
CA ALA A 187 18.86 -0.50 -11.19
C ALA A 187 20.27 -0.57 -10.59
N THR A 188 21.26 0.00 -11.29
CA THR A 188 22.65 0.12 -10.81
C THR A 188 22.73 1.05 -9.61
N LEU A 189 22.05 2.21 -9.65
CA LEU A 189 22.00 3.14 -8.52
C LEU A 189 21.41 2.49 -7.26
N ILE A 190 20.32 1.72 -7.40
CA ILE A 190 19.75 0.94 -6.30
C ILE A 190 20.78 -0.06 -5.76
N ASN A 191 21.51 -0.75 -6.64
CA ASN A 191 22.51 -1.73 -6.23
C ASN A 191 23.68 -1.10 -5.47
N GLU A 192 24.20 0.03 -5.97
CA GLU A 192 25.33 0.74 -5.36
C GLU A 192 25.00 1.27 -3.97
N ASP A 193 23.83 1.91 -3.80
CA ASP A 193 23.47 2.56 -2.54
C ASP A 193 22.84 1.60 -1.52
N SER A 194 22.02 0.63 -1.96
CA SER A 194 21.30 -0.28 -1.05
C SER A 194 21.89 -1.68 -0.96
N GLY A 195 22.67 -2.13 -1.95
CA GLY A 195 23.17 -3.50 -2.05
C GLY A 195 22.13 -4.52 -2.53
N LEU A 196 20.91 -4.08 -2.82
CA LEU A 196 19.83 -4.91 -3.33
C LEU A 196 19.71 -4.81 -4.84
N THR A 197 19.13 -5.83 -5.46
CA THR A 197 18.86 -5.82 -6.90
C THR A 197 17.43 -5.34 -7.13
N ALA A 198 17.24 -4.40 -8.05
CA ALA A 198 15.91 -3.96 -8.44
C ALA A 198 15.14 -5.09 -9.14
N THR A 199 13.86 -5.25 -8.82
CA THR A 199 13.02 -6.34 -9.35
C THR A 199 11.78 -5.83 -10.05
N ASP A 200 11.24 -4.68 -9.66
CA ASP A 200 9.95 -4.18 -10.11
C ASP A 200 10.03 -2.71 -10.55
N VAL A 201 9.35 -2.42 -11.65
CA VAL A 201 9.16 -1.07 -12.18
C VAL A 201 7.67 -0.79 -12.27
N ILE A 202 7.21 0.26 -11.61
CA ILE A 202 5.82 0.66 -11.53
C ILE A 202 5.63 1.97 -12.29
N LEU A 203 4.79 1.93 -13.32
CA LEU A 203 4.56 3.03 -14.24
C LEU A 203 3.21 3.70 -14.02
N GLY A 204 3.25 5.03 -13.99
CA GLY A 204 2.07 5.87 -14.14
C GLY A 204 1.47 5.83 -15.56
N LYS A 205 0.28 6.41 -15.71
CA LYS A 205 -0.49 6.35 -16.96
C LYS A 205 0.23 6.94 -18.18
N THR A 206 0.80 8.14 -18.05
CA THR A 206 1.47 8.84 -19.16
C THR A 206 2.87 8.29 -19.40
N ALA A 207 3.56 7.88 -18.34
CA ALA A 207 4.81 7.12 -18.41
C ALA A 207 4.67 5.88 -19.31
N HIS A 208 3.67 5.05 -19.00
CA HIS A 208 3.36 3.85 -19.78
C HIS A 208 2.95 4.17 -21.23
N ALA A 209 2.19 5.24 -21.45
CA ALA A 209 1.79 5.64 -22.81
C ALA A 209 2.98 6.08 -23.68
N LYS A 210 4.01 6.70 -23.08
CA LYS A 210 5.26 7.07 -23.76
C LYS A 210 6.07 5.84 -24.13
N ILE A 211 6.17 4.88 -23.21
CA ILE A 211 6.82 3.58 -23.46
C ILE A 211 6.14 2.83 -24.62
N LEU A 212 4.81 2.73 -24.63
CA LEU A 212 4.08 2.01 -25.69
C LEU A 212 4.28 2.62 -27.09
N LYS A 213 4.49 3.94 -27.16
CA LYS A 213 4.75 4.63 -28.43
C LYS A 213 6.19 4.45 -28.93
N ASN A 214 7.08 3.95 -28.08
CA ASN A 214 8.46 3.67 -28.45
C ASN A 214 8.56 2.29 -29.12
N THR A 215 8.69 2.32 -30.45
CA THR A 215 8.72 1.09 -31.26
C THR A 215 9.94 0.20 -30.98
N LYS A 216 11.06 0.75 -30.52
CA LYS A 216 12.26 -0.04 -30.19
C LYS A 216 12.09 -0.73 -28.85
N PHE A 217 11.63 -0.02 -27.84
CA PHE A 217 11.35 -0.61 -26.53
C PHE A 217 10.32 -1.74 -26.62
N MET A 218 9.27 -1.58 -27.44
CA MET A 218 8.30 -2.64 -27.67
C MET A 218 8.89 -3.87 -28.37
N LYS A 219 9.81 -3.68 -29.32
CA LYS A 219 10.53 -4.80 -29.94
C LYS A 219 11.43 -5.54 -28.94
N ASP A 220 12.12 -4.81 -28.06
CA ASP A 220 12.96 -5.40 -27.01
C ASP A 220 12.12 -6.17 -26.00
N LEU A 221 10.95 -5.63 -25.64
CA LEU A 221 9.97 -6.28 -24.78
C LEU A 221 9.40 -7.55 -25.43
N ASP A 222 8.98 -7.49 -26.69
CA ASP A 222 8.42 -8.63 -27.42
C ASP A 222 9.44 -9.75 -27.65
N THR A 223 10.68 -9.40 -27.97
CA THR A 223 11.76 -10.39 -28.21
C THR A 223 12.13 -11.15 -26.93
N LYS A 224 12.02 -10.50 -25.76
CA LYS A 224 12.35 -11.08 -24.45
C LYS A 224 11.15 -11.74 -23.74
N ASN A 225 9.92 -11.52 -24.22
CA ASN A 225 8.69 -12.05 -23.64
C ASN A 225 8.39 -13.53 -24.01
N LEU A 226 9.12 -14.14 -24.95
CA LEU A 226 8.89 -15.54 -25.36
C LEU A 226 9.14 -16.56 -24.23
N ASP A 227 10.02 -16.24 -23.27
CA ASP A 227 10.30 -17.09 -22.10
C ASP A 227 9.73 -16.54 -20.76
N GLY A 228 9.62 -15.20 -20.61
CA GLY A 228 9.22 -14.56 -19.34
C GLY A 228 7.73 -14.58 -19.02
N VAL A 229 6.86 -14.64 -20.04
CA VAL A 229 5.39 -14.59 -19.85
C VAL A 229 4.85 -15.81 -19.10
N ARG A 230 5.51 -16.98 -19.21
CA ARG A 230 5.12 -18.19 -18.46
C ARG A 230 5.41 -18.11 -16.97
N ALA A 231 6.49 -17.43 -16.54
CA ALA A 231 6.82 -17.24 -15.13
C ALA A 231 5.93 -16.16 -14.47
N ALA A 232 5.57 -15.13 -15.23
CA ALA A 232 4.66 -14.06 -14.81
C ALA A 232 3.21 -14.51 -14.59
N MET A 233 2.73 -15.53 -15.33
CA MET A 233 1.36 -16.05 -15.20
C MET A 233 1.06 -16.74 -13.85
N ASN A 234 2.08 -17.02 -13.02
CA ASN A 234 1.90 -17.55 -11.66
C ASN A 234 1.72 -16.48 -10.58
N PHE A 235 1.94 -15.20 -10.88
CA PHE A 235 1.56 -14.12 -9.97
C PHE A 235 0.06 -13.84 -10.16
N LYS A 236 -0.73 -14.20 -9.14
CA LYS A 236 -2.18 -14.05 -9.07
C LYS A 236 -2.62 -12.65 -9.57
N MET A 237 -2.95 -12.53 -10.85
CA MET A 237 -3.52 -11.32 -11.45
C MET A 237 -4.93 -11.00 -10.91
N GLU A 238 -5.50 -11.88 -10.08
CA GLU A 238 -6.77 -11.66 -9.42
C GLU A 238 -6.63 -10.71 -8.22
N GLY A 239 -6.93 -9.43 -8.45
CA GLY A 239 -7.33 -8.52 -7.37
C GLY A 239 -6.27 -7.56 -6.85
N ILE A 240 -5.09 -7.47 -7.48
CA ILE A 240 -4.01 -6.56 -7.05
C ILE A 240 -4.22 -5.12 -7.54
N GLY A 241 -4.98 -4.90 -8.63
CA GLY A 241 -5.26 -3.56 -9.15
C GLY A 241 -4.14 -2.96 -10.01
N ALA A 242 -3.00 -3.65 -10.15
CA ALA A 242 -1.95 -3.37 -11.13
C ALA A 242 -1.98 -4.39 -12.28
N ARG A 243 -1.60 -3.94 -13.48
CA ARG A 243 -1.47 -4.78 -14.67
C ARG A 243 0.00 -5.00 -14.99
N LEU A 244 0.43 -6.24 -15.09
CA LEU A 244 1.75 -6.56 -15.64
C LEU A 244 1.78 -6.26 -17.15
N VAL A 245 2.78 -5.49 -17.57
CA VAL A 245 3.03 -5.12 -18.96
C VAL A 245 3.98 -6.12 -19.61
N GLY A 246 5.00 -6.57 -18.87
CA GLY A 246 5.90 -7.65 -19.26
C GLY A 246 7.18 -7.65 -18.41
N VAL A 247 8.20 -8.38 -18.86
CA VAL A 247 9.47 -8.53 -18.15
C VAL A 247 10.63 -8.15 -19.08
N ILE A 248 11.54 -7.28 -18.61
CA ILE A 248 12.70 -6.83 -19.39
C ILE A 248 13.93 -6.90 -18.50
N GLY A 249 14.98 -7.60 -18.93
CA GLY A 249 16.27 -7.61 -18.21
C GLY A 249 16.18 -8.15 -16.78
N GLY A 250 15.17 -8.97 -16.46
CA GLY A 250 14.90 -9.43 -15.09
C GLY A 250 13.95 -8.52 -14.29
N LEU A 251 13.64 -7.32 -14.78
CA LEU A 251 12.72 -6.38 -14.16
C LEU A 251 11.27 -6.65 -14.60
N ARG A 252 10.35 -6.71 -13.64
CA ARG A 252 8.90 -6.81 -13.87
C ARG A 252 8.32 -5.42 -14.06
N VAL A 253 7.72 -5.16 -15.22
CA VAL A 253 7.13 -3.85 -15.54
C VAL A 253 5.62 -3.88 -15.29
N TRP A 254 5.18 -3.07 -14.33
CA TRP A 254 3.79 -2.93 -13.90
C TRP A 254 3.22 -1.58 -14.32
N ARG A 255 1.94 -1.58 -14.69
CA ARG A 255 1.14 -0.37 -14.82
C ARG A 255 0.16 -0.32 -13.65
N TYR A 256 0.17 0.79 -12.93
CA TYR A 256 -0.78 1.04 -11.85
C TYR A 256 -1.59 2.31 -12.13
N ASP A 257 -2.88 2.12 -12.41
CA ASP A 257 -3.80 3.18 -12.83
C ASP A 257 -5.00 3.34 -11.91
N GLU A 258 -4.83 3.02 -10.63
CA GLU A 258 -5.87 3.23 -9.64
C GLU A 258 -6.11 4.72 -9.35
N VAL A 259 -7.39 5.09 -9.33
CA VAL A 259 -7.87 6.47 -9.16
C VAL A 259 -8.80 6.51 -7.96
N PHE A 260 -8.53 7.44 -7.05
CA PHE A 260 -9.39 7.73 -5.91
C PHE A 260 -10.13 9.06 -6.10
N LYS A 261 -11.17 9.28 -5.29
CA LYS A 261 -11.81 10.58 -5.15
C LYS A 261 -11.28 11.22 -3.88
N ASN A 262 -10.76 12.44 -3.97
CA ASN A 262 -10.40 13.20 -2.78
C ASN A 262 -11.65 13.76 -2.06
N ALA A 263 -11.47 14.42 -0.91
CA ALA A 263 -12.57 15.04 -0.16
C ALA A 263 -13.36 16.07 -0.98
N ALA A 264 -12.74 16.72 -1.97
CA ALA A 264 -13.38 17.65 -2.90
C ALA A 264 -14.10 16.96 -4.09
N GLY A 265 -14.09 15.62 -4.16
CA GLY A 265 -14.72 14.85 -5.23
C GLY A 265 -13.89 14.71 -6.51
N ASN A 266 -12.69 15.29 -6.56
CA ASN A 266 -11.79 15.21 -7.71
C ASN A 266 -11.12 13.84 -7.79
N LYS A 267 -11.00 13.33 -9.01
CA LYS A 267 -10.27 12.10 -9.32
C LYS A 267 -8.77 12.35 -9.23
N VAL A 268 -8.09 11.67 -8.33
CA VAL A 268 -6.64 11.74 -8.15
C VAL A 268 -6.07 10.33 -8.32
N SER A 269 -4.99 10.21 -9.08
CA SER A 269 -4.28 8.94 -9.24
C SER A 269 -3.38 8.68 -8.05
N ILE A 270 -3.27 7.42 -7.62
CA ILE A 270 -2.38 7.06 -6.49
C ILE A 270 -0.92 7.34 -6.87
N ILE A 271 -0.50 6.88 -8.05
CA ILE A 271 0.81 7.19 -8.61
C ILE A 271 0.72 8.41 -9.54
N PRO A 272 1.67 9.35 -9.48
CA PRO A 272 1.75 10.45 -10.44
C PRO A 272 1.74 9.93 -11.88
N ALA A 273 0.97 10.55 -12.78
CA ALA A 273 0.80 10.03 -14.14
C ALA A 273 2.13 9.86 -14.88
N ASN A 274 3.04 10.82 -14.71
CA ASN A 274 4.40 10.86 -15.27
C ASN A 274 5.44 10.11 -14.42
N GLY A 275 5.04 9.54 -13.28
CA GLY A 275 5.96 8.91 -12.34
C GLY A 275 6.34 7.50 -12.76
N VAL A 276 7.59 7.16 -12.50
CA VAL A 276 8.15 5.82 -12.52
C VAL A 276 8.74 5.54 -11.16
N LEU A 277 8.37 4.42 -10.56
CA LEU A 277 8.95 3.92 -9.32
C LEU A 277 9.63 2.59 -9.61
N MET A 278 10.92 2.50 -9.34
CA MET A 278 11.67 1.26 -9.34
C MET A 278 11.94 0.84 -7.90
N LEU A 279 11.73 -0.44 -7.59
CA LEU A 279 11.94 -0.97 -6.25
C LEU A 279 12.47 -2.40 -6.29
N SER A 280 13.03 -2.83 -5.17
CA SER A 280 13.36 -4.24 -4.89
C SER A 280 12.29 -4.88 -4.02
N ASP A 281 11.86 -6.10 -4.36
CA ASP A 281 10.96 -6.94 -3.55
C ASP A 281 11.63 -7.41 -2.24
N GLU A 282 12.97 -7.36 -2.18
CA GLU A 282 13.76 -7.70 -1.00
C GLU A 282 13.96 -6.53 -0.04
N MET A 283 13.45 -5.34 -0.39
CA MET A 283 13.59 -4.16 0.47
C MET A 283 13.00 -4.41 1.86
N GLN A 284 13.66 -3.86 2.88
CA GLN A 284 13.06 -3.77 4.20
C GLN A 284 12.00 -2.68 4.18
N ALA A 285 10.76 -3.13 4.13
CA ALA A 285 9.57 -2.31 4.23
C ALA A 285 8.55 -2.99 5.15
N THR A 286 8.16 -2.29 6.20
CA THR A 286 7.26 -2.78 7.24
C THR A 286 6.02 -1.90 7.32
N LEU A 287 4.85 -2.53 7.24
CA LEU A 287 3.57 -1.89 7.56
C LEU A 287 3.32 -2.06 9.05
N HIS A 288 3.80 -1.10 9.85
CA HIS A 288 3.55 -1.07 11.28
C HIS A 288 2.07 -0.79 11.53
N ARG A 289 1.46 -1.54 12.44
CA ARG A 289 0.07 -1.37 12.85
C ARG A 289 0.05 -1.08 14.35
N GLY A 290 -0.29 0.15 14.69
CA GLY A 290 -0.43 0.57 16.08
C GLY A 290 -1.67 -0.04 16.71
N ILE A 291 -1.68 -0.09 18.05
CA ILE A 291 -2.83 -0.60 18.80
C ILE A 291 -4.09 0.25 18.55
N VAL A 292 -5.20 -0.43 18.29
CA VAL A 292 -6.50 0.19 18.01
C VAL A 292 -7.53 -0.28 19.02
N GLY A 293 -8.38 0.61 19.50
CA GLY A 293 -9.32 0.28 20.56
C GLY A 293 -9.91 1.50 21.23
N ASP A 294 -10.77 1.21 22.19
CA ASP A 294 -11.42 2.18 23.07
C ASP A 294 -11.73 1.50 24.41
N ASN A 295 -12.08 2.29 25.42
CA ASN A 295 -12.48 1.76 26.72
C ASN A 295 -13.70 0.83 26.62
N ASP A 296 -14.59 1.05 25.64
CA ASP A 296 -15.82 0.27 25.48
C ASP A 296 -15.60 -1.11 24.85
N ILE A 297 -14.68 -1.21 23.89
CA ILE A 297 -14.43 -2.46 23.13
C ILE A 297 -13.17 -3.19 23.59
N GLY A 298 -12.32 -2.52 24.37
CA GLY A 298 -10.97 -2.97 24.70
C GLY A 298 -9.96 -2.59 23.63
N TRP A 299 -8.72 -3.04 23.85
CA TRP A 299 -7.61 -2.80 22.94
C TRP A 299 -7.37 -4.05 22.09
N PHE A 300 -7.14 -3.83 20.79
CA PHE A 300 -6.94 -4.86 19.80
C PHE A 300 -5.61 -4.65 19.08
N GLU A 301 -4.84 -5.74 19.02
CA GLU A 301 -3.70 -5.87 18.13
C GLU A 301 -4.21 -6.38 16.79
N GLY A 302 -3.94 -5.64 15.72
CA GLY A 302 -4.33 -6.04 14.38
C GLY A 302 -4.61 -4.86 13.47
N GLU A 303 -5.13 -5.18 12.29
CA GLU A 303 -5.30 -4.21 11.22
C GLU A 303 -6.50 -3.28 11.41
N PHE A 304 -7.62 -3.84 11.88
CA PHE A 304 -8.84 -3.11 12.13
C PHE A 304 -9.45 -3.48 13.48
N ALA A 305 -10.13 -2.49 14.07
CA ALA A 305 -11.11 -2.69 15.12
C ALA A 305 -12.45 -2.09 14.65
N ALA A 306 -13.53 -2.84 14.80
CA ALA A 306 -14.88 -2.44 14.40
C ALA A 306 -15.83 -2.46 15.59
N ASP A 307 -16.68 -1.45 15.67
CA ASP A 307 -17.65 -1.32 16.76
C ASP A 307 -18.96 -0.70 16.29
N THR A 308 -20.02 -0.99 17.03
CA THR A 308 -21.34 -0.44 16.77
C THR A 308 -22.03 -0.03 18.06
N TRP A 309 -22.81 1.03 17.99
CA TRP A 309 -23.68 1.45 19.10
C TRP A 309 -24.95 2.10 18.56
N TYR A 310 -25.98 2.11 19.40
CA TYR A 310 -27.26 2.75 19.10
C TYR A 310 -27.36 4.10 19.79
N GLU A 311 -27.80 5.09 19.03
CA GLU A 311 -28.19 6.40 19.55
C GLU A 311 -29.71 6.54 19.46
N LYS A 312 -30.33 7.13 20.50
CA LYS A 312 -31.79 7.21 20.61
C LYS A 312 -32.38 8.40 19.86
N ASP A 313 -31.69 9.54 19.89
CA ASP A 313 -32.16 10.78 19.28
C ASP A 313 -30.97 11.57 18.66
N PRO A 314 -30.81 11.55 17.31
CA PRO A 314 -31.64 10.84 16.34
C PRO A 314 -31.50 9.32 16.46
N SER A 315 -32.54 8.55 16.09
CA SER A 315 -32.46 7.09 16.10
C SER A 315 -31.57 6.60 14.97
N VAL A 316 -30.33 6.26 15.30
CA VAL A 316 -29.31 5.78 14.38
C VAL A 316 -28.48 4.66 15.01
N GLN A 317 -28.14 3.67 14.22
CA GLN A 317 -27.06 2.74 14.55
C GLN A 317 -25.78 3.28 13.94
N TRP A 318 -24.77 3.55 14.77
CA TRP A 318 -23.46 3.90 14.29
C TRP A 318 -22.65 2.64 14.06
N LEU A 319 -21.96 2.60 12.93
CA LEU A 319 -20.96 1.61 12.62
C LEU A 319 -19.63 2.34 12.45
N ARG A 320 -18.63 1.99 13.24
CA ARG A 320 -17.31 2.61 13.22
C ARG A 320 -16.23 1.57 12.93
N LEU A 321 -15.24 1.99 12.15
CA LEU A 321 -14.05 1.25 11.81
C LEU A 321 -12.82 2.09 12.17
N ARG A 322 -11.86 1.47 12.84
CA ARG A 322 -10.59 2.08 13.23
C ARG A 322 -9.43 1.27 12.69
N SER A 323 -8.36 1.95 12.32
CA SER A 323 -7.08 1.36 11.94
C SER A 323 -5.96 2.35 12.29
N ALA A 324 -4.77 1.91 12.66
CA ALA A 324 -3.61 2.77 12.88
C ALA A 324 -2.40 2.31 12.02
N PRO A 325 -2.48 2.43 10.69
CA PRO A 325 -1.42 1.98 9.79
C PRO A 325 -0.31 3.02 9.69
N LEU A 326 0.93 2.55 9.76
CA LEU A 326 2.14 3.35 9.59
C LEU A 326 3.11 2.59 8.64
N PRO A 327 3.02 2.85 7.32
CA PRO A 327 3.93 2.23 6.36
C PRO A 327 5.31 2.90 6.44
N ILE A 328 6.35 2.11 6.69
CA ILE A 328 7.72 2.59 6.73
C ILE A 328 8.58 1.71 5.85
N CYS A 329 9.40 2.34 5.02
CA CYS A 329 10.47 1.67 4.30
C CYS A 329 11.78 2.02 5.01
N GLU A 330 12.34 1.05 5.73
CA GLU A 330 13.59 1.24 6.46
C GLU A 330 14.78 1.43 5.51
N GLN A 331 14.73 0.80 4.32
CA GLN A 331 15.73 0.91 3.26
C GLN A 331 15.20 1.68 2.06
N ILE A 332 14.94 2.97 2.23
CA ILE A 332 14.37 3.81 1.16
C ILE A 332 15.25 3.89 -0.09
N ASP A 333 16.58 3.77 0.05
CA ASP A 333 17.55 3.75 -1.05
C ASP A 333 17.47 2.48 -1.91
N ALA A 334 16.72 1.46 -1.47
CA ALA A 334 16.34 0.31 -2.29
C ALA A 334 15.26 0.66 -3.35
N THR A 335 14.90 1.94 -3.46
CA THR A 335 13.89 2.44 -4.38
C THR A 335 14.36 3.71 -5.09
N CYS A 336 14.13 3.78 -6.40
CA CYS A 336 14.47 4.93 -7.23
C CYS A 336 13.21 5.46 -7.91
N VAL A 337 13.07 6.78 -7.97
CA VAL A 337 11.92 7.44 -8.61
C VAL A 337 12.39 8.29 -9.77
N ALA A 338 11.69 8.20 -10.90
CA ALA A 338 11.90 9.07 -12.04
C ALA A 338 10.60 9.79 -12.43
N THR A 339 10.71 11.09 -12.72
CA THR A 339 9.64 11.86 -13.35
C THR A 339 9.91 11.97 -14.83
N ILE A 340 8.95 11.55 -15.65
CA ILE A 340 9.05 11.64 -17.10
C ILE A 340 8.44 12.95 -17.58
N ALA A 341 9.27 13.83 -18.10
CA ALA A 341 8.86 15.05 -18.77
C ALA A 341 8.25 14.77 -20.14
#